data_AF-A0A7G9QMN6-F1
#
_entry.id   AF-A0A7G9QMN6-F1
#
_cell.length_a   1.000
_cell.length_b   1.000
_cell.length_c   1.000
_cell.angle_alpha   90.00
_cell.angle_beta   90.00
_cell.angle_gamma   90.00
#
_symmetry.space_group_name_H-M   'P 1'
#
loop_
_entity.id
_entity.type
_entity.pdbx_description
1 polymer ?
#
loop_
_entity_poly.entity_id
_entity_poly.type
_entity_poly.pdbx_seq_one_letter_code
_entity_poly.pdbx_strand_id
1 'polypeptide(L)'
;MKSLKLALFSLSSMLLFSCTSSTSDYAYNEKATSIFLSQMKQIDETDSVFKDTSKVYVKGFPDSISLSHKAENLINNSKMDLANLADLKPGKAAEKFNENVIAYLTAINDYGKTAKQMLQTKTINEKKKLHNQLMLKYEKLNTYPDRVLEIQKTYLNEVGLQAR
;
A
#
# COMPACT_ATOMS: atom_id res chain seq x y z
N MET A 1 -13.29 -4.49 6.75
CA MET A 1 -12.51 -3.56 5.90
C MET A 1 -13.19 -2.22 5.59
N LYS A 2 -14.51 -2.12 5.34
CA LYS A 2 -15.16 -0.82 5.04
C LYS A 2 -15.05 0.22 6.19
N SER A 3 -15.17 -0.21 7.45
CA SER A 3 -15.05 0.64 8.64
C SER A 3 -13.62 1.15 8.89
N LEU A 4 -12.61 0.32 8.59
CA LEU A 4 -11.20 0.64 8.80
C LEU A 4 -10.67 1.73 7.85
N LYS A 5 -11.12 1.67 6.58
CA LYS A 5 -10.83 2.72 5.60
C LYS A 5 -11.39 4.08 6.04
N LEU A 6 -12.58 4.07 6.65
CA LEU A 6 -13.18 5.26 7.23
C LEU A 6 -12.33 5.81 8.39
N ALA A 7 -11.83 4.92 9.26
CA ALA A 7 -10.98 5.27 10.40
C ALA A 7 -9.63 5.87 9.99
N LEU A 8 -9.00 5.32 8.95
CA LEU A 8 -7.76 5.85 8.36
C LEU A 8 -7.98 7.22 7.69
N PHE A 9 -9.11 7.41 7.00
CA PHE A 9 -9.49 8.71 6.43
C PHE A 9 -9.75 9.75 7.52
N SER A 10 -10.43 9.39 8.61
CA SER A 10 -10.64 10.31 9.75
C SER A 10 -9.33 10.65 10.47
N LEU A 11 -8.36 9.73 10.48
CA LEU A 11 -7.05 9.97 11.07
C LEU A 11 -6.24 11.01 10.30
N SER A 12 -6.32 11.01 8.97
CA SER A 12 -5.73 12.07 8.14
C SER A 12 -6.30 13.46 8.47
N SER A 13 -7.58 13.55 8.83
CA SER A 13 -8.21 14.81 9.24
C SER A 13 -7.79 15.27 10.64
N MET A 14 -7.39 14.36 11.53
CA MET A 14 -6.96 14.70 12.89
C MET A 14 -5.52 15.22 12.96
N LEU A 15 -4.69 14.80 12.00
CA LEU A 15 -3.36 15.40 11.83
C LEU A 15 -3.48 16.92 11.60
N LEU A 16 -4.52 17.41 10.91
CA LEU A 16 -4.72 18.84 10.64
C LEU A 16 -4.79 19.77 11.88
N PHE A 17 -5.00 19.24 13.09
CA PHE A 17 -5.08 20.01 14.34
C PHE A 17 -3.81 19.89 15.22
N SER A 18 -2.72 19.44 14.58
CA SER A 18 -1.33 19.21 14.96
C SER A 18 -0.41 20.32 15.47
N CYS A 19 -0.81 21.26 16.33
CA CYS A 19 0.03 22.44 16.63
C CYS A 19 1.32 22.22 17.47
N THR A 20 1.69 21.00 17.89
CA THR A 20 2.83 20.77 18.82
C THR A 20 4.03 20.01 18.24
N SER A 21 3.92 19.40 17.05
CA SER A 21 5.06 18.78 16.38
C SER A 21 5.88 19.82 15.61
N SER A 22 7.19 19.62 15.49
CA SER A 22 8.01 20.40 14.55
C SER A 22 7.35 20.37 13.17
N THR A 23 7.30 21.52 12.50
CA THR A 23 6.61 21.69 11.21
C THR A 23 7.07 20.67 10.15
N SER A 24 8.27 20.12 10.31
CA SER A 24 8.84 19.05 9.48
C SER A 24 8.19 17.68 9.68
N ASP A 25 7.99 17.23 10.93
CA ASP A 25 7.45 15.89 11.22
C ASP A 25 5.96 15.82 10.89
N TYR A 26 5.28 16.95 11.06
CA TYR A 26 3.90 17.13 10.63
C TYR A 26 3.75 16.96 9.11
N ALA A 27 4.48 17.78 8.34
CA ALA A 27 4.43 17.74 6.88
C ALA A 27 4.87 16.36 6.33
N TYR A 28 5.84 15.73 7.00
CA TYR A 28 6.25 14.36 6.72
C TYR A 28 5.08 13.38 6.88
N ASN A 29 4.42 13.39 8.06
CA ASN A 29 3.33 12.48 8.37
C ASN A 29 2.16 12.65 7.42
N GLU A 30 1.82 13.89 7.06
CA GLU A 30 0.78 14.17 6.07
C GLU A 30 1.12 13.56 4.70
N LYS A 31 2.35 13.79 4.22
CA LYS A 31 2.81 13.27 2.92
C LYS A 31 2.84 11.75 2.89
N ALA A 32 3.43 11.12 3.90
CA ALA A 32 3.52 9.66 4.00
C ALA A 32 2.15 9.01 4.17
N THR A 33 1.21 9.64 4.89
CA THR A 33 -0.18 9.17 4.99
C THR A 33 -0.90 9.24 3.65
N SER A 34 -0.76 10.35 2.93
CA SER A 34 -1.36 10.53 1.59
C SER A 34 -0.86 9.45 0.61
N ILE A 35 0.45 9.19 0.59
CA ILE A 35 1.05 8.09 -0.18
C ILE A 35 0.45 6.75 0.21
N PHE A 36 0.40 6.46 1.52
CA PHE A 36 -0.14 5.20 2.04
C PHE A 36 -1.59 4.94 1.60
N LEU A 37 -2.47 5.94 1.75
CA LEU A 37 -3.89 5.83 1.38
C LEU A 37 -4.08 5.66 -0.13
N SER A 38 -3.33 6.42 -0.94
CA SER A 38 -3.36 6.30 -2.40
C SER A 38 -2.99 4.88 -2.84
N GLN A 39 -1.93 4.32 -2.25
CA GLN A 39 -1.43 2.98 -2.57
C GLN A 39 -2.36 1.87 -2.08
N MET A 40 -2.97 2.03 -0.91
CA MET A 40 -4.03 1.13 -0.44
C MET A 40 -5.20 1.04 -1.42
N LYS A 41 -5.67 2.20 -1.93
CA LYS A 41 -6.73 2.23 -2.94
C LYS A 41 -6.31 1.51 -4.22
N GLN A 42 -5.10 1.76 -4.72
CA GLN A 42 -4.58 1.12 -5.93
C GLN A 42 -4.48 -0.40 -5.80
N ILE A 43 -4.04 -0.91 -4.64
CA ILE A 43 -3.97 -2.34 -4.35
C ILE A 43 -5.35 -2.97 -4.34
N ASP A 44 -6.32 -2.38 -3.65
CA ASP A 44 -7.68 -2.94 -3.59
C ASP A 44 -8.36 -3.01 -4.97
N GLU A 45 -8.19 -1.96 -5.77
CA GLU A 45 -8.72 -1.96 -7.15
C GLU A 45 -8.04 -3.02 -8.01
N THR A 46 -6.74 -3.23 -7.85
CA THR A 46 -5.97 -4.17 -8.68
C THR A 46 -6.20 -5.62 -8.25
N ASP A 47 -6.19 -5.91 -6.95
CA ASP A 47 -6.39 -7.25 -6.41
C ASP A 47 -7.79 -7.82 -6.69
N SER A 48 -8.82 -6.97 -6.71
CA SER A 48 -10.19 -7.40 -7.06
C SER A 48 -10.27 -8.13 -8.42
N VAL A 49 -9.33 -7.83 -9.33
CA VAL A 49 -9.24 -8.47 -10.64
C VAL A 49 -8.39 -9.75 -10.61
N PHE A 50 -7.35 -9.80 -9.78
CA PHE A 50 -6.47 -10.98 -9.66
C PHE A 50 -7.08 -12.11 -8.82
N LYS A 51 -8.02 -11.80 -7.91
CA LYS A 51 -8.77 -12.80 -7.14
C LYS A 51 -9.80 -13.55 -7.96
N ASP A 52 -10.28 -12.96 -9.06
CA ASP A 52 -11.27 -13.60 -9.91
C ASP A 52 -10.60 -14.68 -10.78
N THR A 53 -10.50 -15.89 -10.24
CA THR A 53 -9.86 -17.02 -10.93
C THR A 53 -10.63 -17.47 -12.17
N SER A 54 -11.95 -17.21 -12.22
CA SER A 54 -12.79 -17.48 -13.39
C SER A 54 -12.40 -16.60 -14.57
N LYS A 55 -11.79 -15.46 -14.26
CA LYS A 55 -11.14 -14.57 -15.20
C LYS A 55 -9.72 -15.11 -15.47
N VAL A 56 -8.81 -15.12 -14.49
CA VAL A 56 -7.36 -15.44 -14.62
C VAL A 56 -6.94 -16.59 -15.57
N TYR A 57 -7.73 -17.66 -15.69
CA TYR A 57 -7.34 -18.88 -16.43
C TYR A 57 -8.09 -19.13 -17.75
N VAL A 58 -8.96 -18.22 -18.21
CA VAL A 58 -9.67 -18.40 -19.48
C VAL A 58 -8.67 -18.46 -20.66
N LYS A 59 -8.96 -19.28 -21.67
CA LYS A 59 -8.15 -19.32 -22.90
C LYS A 59 -8.37 -18.01 -23.66
N GLY A 60 -7.31 -17.23 -23.85
CA GLY A 60 -7.45 -15.83 -24.28
C GLY A 60 -7.83 -14.88 -23.14
N PHE A 61 -7.65 -15.29 -21.88
CA PHE A 61 -7.66 -14.38 -20.74
C PHE A 61 -6.44 -13.46 -20.86
N PRO A 62 -6.66 -12.24 -21.34
CA PRO A 62 -6.03 -11.81 -22.57
C PRO A 62 -4.74 -11.05 -22.28
N ASP A 63 -4.06 -10.70 -23.36
CA ASP A 63 -3.55 -9.37 -23.74
C ASP A 63 -4.30 -8.14 -23.16
N SER A 64 -4.78 -8.15 -21.92
CA SER A 64 -5.30 -6.94 -21.30
C SER A 64 -4.09 -6.09 -20.94
N ILE A 65 -3.68 -5.30 -21.92
CA ILE A 65 -2.85 -4.10 -21.74
C ILE A 65 -3.21 -3.42 -20.41
N SER A 66 -4.51 -3.40 -20.03
CA SER A 66 -5.01 -2.98 -18.73
C SER A 66 -4.40 -3.70 -17.50
N LEU A 67 -4.37 -5.04 -17.41
CA LEU A 67 -3.78 -5.73 -16.25
C LEU A 67 -2.26 -5.61 -16.20
N SER A 68 -1.61 -5.66 -17.36
CA SER A 68 -0.17 -5.40 -17.47
C SER A 68 0.15 -3.98 -17.01
N HIS A 69 -0.60 -2.98 -17.46
CA HIS A 69 -0.48 -1.60 -16.98
C HIS A 69 -0.78 -1.47 -15.49
N LYS A 70 -1.77 -2.18 -14.94
CA LYS A 70 -2.03 -2.17 -13.49
C LYS A 70 -0.83 -2.72 -12.70
N ALA A 71 -0.27 -3.85 -13.12
CA ALA A 71 0.91 -4.42 -12.49
C ALA A 71 2.13 -3.49 -12.62
N GLU A 72 2.33 -2.87 -13.78
CA GLU A 72 3.40 -1.90 -14.01
C GLU A 72 3.22 -0.62 -13.20
N ASN A 73 1.99 -0.11 -13.09
CA ASN A 73 1.68 1.05 -12.27
C ASN A 73 1.97 0.77 -10.80
N LEU A 74 1.62 -0.42 -10.28
CA LEU A 74 2.00 -0.80 -8.92
C LEU A 74 3.53 -0.76 -8.72
N ILE A 75 4.29 -1.28 -9.69
CA ILE A 75 5.76 -1.29 -9.63
C ILE A 75 6.32 0.14 -9.70
N ASN A 76 5.84 0.95 -10.64
CA ASN A 76 6.39 2.27 -10.92
C ASN A 76 6.00 3.27 -9.84
N ASN A 77 4.73 3.29 -9.43
CA ASN A 77 4.24 4.19 -8.40
C ASN A 77 4.91 3.87 -7.06
N SER A 78 5.03 2.58 -6.68
CA SER A 78 5.70 2.24 -5.42
C SER A 78 7.18 2.60 -5.43
N LYS A 79 7.88 2.49 -6.56
CA LYS A 79 9.29 2.93 -6.68
C LYS A 79 9.43 4.43 -6.58
N MET A 80 8.56 5.17 -7.27
CA MET A 80 8.53 6.63 -7.22
C MET A 80 8.22 7.10 -5.80
N ASP A 81 7.25 6.49 -5.13
CA ASP A 81 6.89 6.82 -3.75
C ASP A 81 8.00 6.47 -2.75
N LEU A 82 8.72 5.36 -2.95
CA LEU A 82 9.92 5.04 -2.16
C LEU A 82 11.02 6.09 -2.34
N ALA A 83 11.26 6.56 -3.58
CA ALA A 83 12.22 7.63 -3.83
C ALA A 83 11.78 8.94 -3.17
N ASN A 84 10.50 9.31 -3.32
CA ASN A 84 9.92 10.49 -2.67
C ASN A 84 10.04 10.44 -1.14
N LEU A 85 9.90 9.27 -0.52
CA LEU A 85 10.08 9.09 0.92
C LEU A 85 11.55 9.10 1.34
N ALA A 86 12.48 8.62 0.50
CA ALA A 86 13.91 8.64 0.79
C ALA A 86 14.46 10.06 0.88
N ASP A 87 13.91 10.99 0.09
CA ASP A 87 14.26 12.42 0.14
C ASP A 87 13.69 13.13 1.38
N LEU A 88 12.72 12.51 2.05
CA LEU A 88 12.10 13.03 3.25
C LEU A 88 12.80 12.44 4.48
N LYS A 89 13.39 13.29 5.31
CA LYS A 89 13.99 12.87 6.59
C LYS A 89 12.90 12.86 7.67
N PRO A 90 12.42 11.70 8.14
CA PRO A 90 11.52 11.67 9.28
C PRO A 90 12.27 12.13 10.54
N GLY A 91 11.64 12.92 11.39
CA GLY A 91 12.10 13.06 12.76
C GLY A 91 11.85 11.78 13.56
N LYS A 92 12.43 11.73 14.76
CA LYS A 92 12.40 10.56 15.65
C LYS A 92 10.97 10.05 15.93
N ALA A 93 10.00 10.96 16.02
CA ALA A 93 8.61 10.60 16.31
C ALA A 93 7.88 9.96 15.10
N ALA A 94 8.34 10.22 13.87
CA ALA A 94 7.77 9.69 12.63
C ALA A 94 8.50 8.46 12.08
N GLU A 95 9.65 8.09 12.67
CA GLU A 95 10.52 7.01 12.17
C GLU A 95 9.79 5.67 12.05
N LYS A 96 9.06 5.26 13.10
CA LYS A 96 8.30 3.99 13.08
C LYS A 96 7.18 3.98 12.03
N PHE A 97 6.55 5.12 11.79
CA PHE A 97 5.55 5.25 10.74
C PHE A 97 6.20 5.15 9.36
N ASN A 98 7.29 5.88 9.12
CA ASN A 98 8.10 5.80 7.90
C ASN A 98 8.52 4.37 7.58
N GLU A 99 9.11 3.64 8.54
CA GLU A 99 9.55 2.25 8.34
C GLU A 99 8.42 1.34 7.84
N ASN A 100 7.20 1.52 8.38
CA ASN A 100 6.05 0.70 8.00
C ASN A 100 5.47 1.11 6.64
N VAL A 101 5.50 2.40 6.30
CA VAL A 101 5.14 2.87 4.96
C VAL A 101 6.15 2.35 3.92
N ILE A 102 7.46 2.44 4.19
CA ILE A 102 8.51 1.87 3.33
C ILE A 102 8.27 0.37 3.13
N ALA A 103 8.08 -0.38 4.22
CA ALA A 103 7.85 -1.82 4.15
C ALA A 103 6.58 -2.17 3.35
N TYR A 104 5.54 -1.35 3.45
CA TYR A 104 4.31 -1.50 2.66
C TYR A 104 4.57 -1.27 1.17
N LEU A 105 5.24 -0.17 0.80
CA LEU A 105 5.58 0.14 -0.59
C LEU A 105 6.49 -0.91 -1.22
N THR A 106 7.46 -1.45 -0.46
CA THR A 106 8.29 -2.57 -0.90
C THR A 106 7.43 -3.81 -1.16
N ALA A 107 6.50 -4.14 -0.27
CA ALA A 107 5.59 -5.27 -0.47
C ALA A 107 4.68 -5.08 -1.70
N ILE A 108 4.22 -3.85 -1.97
CA ILE A 108 3.44 -3.51 -3.18
C ILE A 108 4.29 -3.74 -4.43
N ASN A 109 5.55 -3.30 -4.40
CA ASN A 109 6.46 -3.49 -5.53
C ASN A 109 6.63 -4.97 -5.86
N ASP A 110 6.84 -5.79 -4.83
CA ASP A 110 7.02 -7.23 -4.98
C ASP A 110 5.74 -7.92 -5.45
N TYR A 111 4.58 -7.50 -4.96
CA TYR A 111 3.29 -7.96 -5.46
C TYR A 111 3.13 -7.64 -6.95
N GLY A 112 3.40 -6.40 -7.36
CA GLY A 112 3.35 -5.97 -8.76
C GLY A 112 4.31 -6.77 -9.66
N LYS A 113 5.53 -7.06 -9.20
CA LYS A 113 6.48 -7.93 -9.92
C LYS A 113 5.94 -9.34 -10.12
N THR A 114 5.39 -9.97 -9.07
CA THR A 114 4.78 -11.30 -9.17
C THR A 114 3.58 -11.30 -10.11
N ALA A 115 2.73 -10.27 -10.04
CA ALA A 115 1.60 -10.11 -10.96
C ALA A 115 2.06 -10.00 -12.42
N LYS A 116 3.08 -9.17 -12.70
CA LYS A 116 3.67 -9.03 -14.04
C LYS A 116 4.24 -10.36 -14.54
N GLN A 117 5.00 -11.07 -13.71
CA GLN A 117 5.57 -12.37 -14.07
C GLN A 117 4.48 -13.42 -14.36
N MET A 118 3.41 -13.44 -13.55
CA MET A 118 2.27 -14.32 -13.74
C MET A 118 1.57 -14.06 -15.08
N LEU A 119 1.38 -12.80 -15.45
CA LEU A 119 0.77 -12.41 -16.73
C LEU A 119 1.61 -12.80 -17.94
N GLN A 120 2.94 -12.72 -17.83
CA GLN A 120 3.89 -13.07 -18.90
C GLN A 120 4.12 -14.57 -19.07
N THR A 121 3.75 -15.37 -18.06
CA THR A 121 3.98 -16.81 -18.02
C THR A 121 3.02 -17.55 -18.97
N LYS A 122 3.61 -18.36 -19.86
CA LYS A 122 2.87 -19.11 -20.89
C LYS A 122 2.30 -20.44 -20.39
N THR A 123 2.93 -21.06 -19.38
CA THR A 123 2.48 -22.37 -18.88
C THR A 123 1.44 -22.21 -17.76
N ILE A 124 0.37 -23.00 -17.83
CA ILE A 124 -0.74 -22.93 -16.84
C ILE A 124 -0.24 -23.32 -15.44
N ASN A 125 0.65 -24.31 -15.35
CA ASN A 125 1.15 -24.79 -14.06
C ASN A 125 2.00 -23.72 -13.34
N GLU A 126 2.89 -23.03 -14.05
CA GLU A 126 3.66 -21.92 -13.46
C GLU A 126 2.76 -20.73 -13.15
N LYS A 127 1.80 -20.41 -14.02
CA LYS A 127 0.81 -19.34 -13.75
C LYS A 127 0.02 -19.61 -12.47
N LYS A 128 -0.38 -20.86 -12.20
CA LYS A 128 -1.03 -21.26 -10.93
C LYS A 128 -0.12 -21.08 -9.72
N LYS A 129 1.17 -21.48 -9.83
CA LYS A 129 2.14 -21.27 -8.75
C LYS A 129 2.33 -19.78 -8.42
N LEU A 130 2.48 -18.96 -9.45
CA LEU A 130 2.62 -17.51 -9.30
C LEU A 130 1.35 -16.86 -8.76
N HIS A 131 0.16 -17.33 -9.15
CA HIS A 131 -1.10 -16.86 -8.58
C HIS A 131 -1.20 -17.16 -7.09
N ASN A 132 -0.85 -18.36 -6.64
CA ASN A 132 -0.82 -18.69 -5.22
C ASN A 132 0.15 -17.79 -4.45
N GLN A 133 1.35 -17.54 -5.01
CA GLN A 133 2.31 -16.59 -4.43
C GLN A 133 1.75 -15.17 -4.37
N LEU A 134 1.02 -14.75 -5.41
CA LEU A 134 0.39 -13.45 -5.48
C LEU A 134 -0.67 -13.28 -4.38
N MET A 135 -1.51 -14.30 -4.15
CA MET A 135 -2.53 -14.29 -3.10
C MET A 135 -1.90 -14.22 -1.69
N LEU A 136 -0.84 -15.00 -1.42
CA LEU A 136 -0.11 -14.92 -0.15
C LEU A 136 0.52 -13.52 0.07
N LYS A 137 1.03 -12.89 -1.00
CA LYS A 137 1.54 -11.52 -0.93
C LYS A 137 0.42 -10.52 -0.67
N TYR A 138 -0.75 -10.69 -1.27
CA TYR A 138 -1.91 -9.84 -0.98
C TYR A 138 -2.38 -9.98 0.46
N GLU A 139 -2.49 -11.19 0.99
CA GLU A 139 -2.85 -11.43 2.39
C GLU A 139 -1.90 -10.66 3.32
N LYS A 140 -0.59 -10.73 3.07
CA LYS A 140 0.39 -9.94 3.80
C LYS A 140 0.17 -8.43 3.63
N LEU A 141 -0.04 -7.94 2.41
CA LEU A 141 -0.33 -6.52 2.15
C LEU A 141 -1.54 -6.02 2.93
N ASN A 142 -2.57 -6.85 3.04
CA ASN A 142 -3.81 -6.49 3.72
C ASN A 142 -3.68 -6.38 5.25
N THR A 143 -2.55 -6.81 5.83
CA THR A 143 -2.25 -6.62 7.26
C THR A 143 -1.62 -5.26 7.58
N TYR A 144 -1.05 -4.58 6.58
CA TYR A 144 -0.36 -3.30 6.81
C TYR A 144 -1.30 -2.16 7.24
N PRO A 145 -2.52 -1.99 6.68
CA PRO A 145 -3.44 -0.95 7.12
C PRO A 145 -3.72 -0.95 8.62
N ASP A 146 -3.98 -2.12 9.20
CA ASP A 146 -4.20 -2.25 10.66
C ASP A 146 -2.94 -1.86 11.43
N ARG A 147 -1.78 -2.38 11.01
CA ARG A 147 -0.50 -2.09 11.68
C ARG A 147 -0.13 -0.61 11.63
N VAL A 148 -0.34 0.02 10.48
CA VAL A 148 -0.06 1.44 10.26
C VAL A 148 -1.03 2.32 11.06
N LEU A 149 -2.31 1.96 11.10
CA LEU A 149 -3.30 2.66 11.92
C LEU A 149 -2.93 2.62 13.41
N GLU A 150 -2.51 1.47 13.93
CA GLU A 150 -2.09 1.36 15.34
C GLU A 150 -0.84 2.20 15.66
N ILE A 151 0.11 2.29 14.72
CA ILE A 151 1.28 3.17 14.87
C ILE A 151 0.84 4.64 14.91
N GLN A 152 -0.05 5.05 14.02
CA GLN A 152 -0.53 6.44 14.00
C GLN A 152 -1.35 6.77 15.25
N LYS A 153 -2.19 5.86 15.76
CA LYS A 153 -2.89 6.04 17.04
C LYS A 153 -1.92 6.20 18.20
N THR A 154 -0.85 5.40 18.24
CA THR A 154 0.19 5.49 19.27
C THR A 154 0.87 6.86 19.23
N TYR A 155 1.28 7.31 18.03
CA TYR A 155 1.88 8.63 17.84
C TYR A 155 0.95 9.76 18.31
N LEU A 156 -0.32 9.73 17.89
CA LEU A 156 -1.31 10.74 18.27
C LEU A 156 -1.48 10.82 19.80
N ASN A 157 -1.57 9.67 20.48
CA ASN A 157 -1.62 9.62 21.95
C ASN A 157 -0.37 10.21 22.60
N GLU A 158 0.82 9.91 22.07
CA GLU A 158 2.11 10.42 22.59
C GLU A 158 2.23 11.95 22.45
N VAL A 159 1.68 12.53 21.38
CA VAL A 159 1.71 14.00 21.15
C VAL A 159 0.49 14.73 21.74
N GLY A 160 -0.36 14.03 22.50
CA GLY A 160 -1.52 14.61 23.19
C GLY A 160 -2.73 14.88 22.30
N LEU A 161 -2.79 14.28 21.11
CA LEU A 161 -3.92 14.35 20.19
C LEU A 161 -4.74 13.09 20.32
N GLN A 162 -5.95 13.20 20.84
CA GLN A 162 -6.86 12.07 20.85
C GLN A 162 -7.82 12.16 19.68
N ALA A 163 -7.95 11.05 18.96
CA ALA A 163 -9.09 10.82 18.12
C ALA A 163 -10.33 10.67 19.00
N ARG A 164 -11.18 11.70 19.04
CA ARG A 164 -12.53 11.59 19.59
C ARG A 164 -13.45 10.87 18.61
#